data_AF-A0A3F3PH47-F1
#
_entry.id   AF-A0A3F3PH47-F1
#
_cell.length_a   1.000
_cell.length_b   1.000
_cell.length_c   1.000
_cell.angle_alpha   90.00
_cell.angle_beta   90.00
_cell.angle_gamma   90.00
#
_symmetry.space_group_name_H-M   'P 1'
#
loop_
_entity.id
_entity.type
_entity.pdbx_description
1 polymer ?
#
loop_
_entity_poly.entity_id
_entity_poly.type
_entity_poly.pdbx_seq_one_letter_code
_entity_poly.pdbx_strand_id
1 'polypeptide(L)'
;MGSEVGVTAASTPQPAYTPVSIWWTCWAGTWTVIVASGVAYLIAHRNTPPLLLRGLGLSLSAVVMLHVYWASVQFGTMVGTIMPGDAEYWIMGTYLPCGIALFHASNSRFYYVAKLQEGYIIRSSGGNDLSSTSRGKLGAVDRFRRLAYTTKILVLVTVASLVQVFLTVFMWLISRKWHRTWGIPGTEVHGTEMQQKSAMGRGWEWWPGVLGQFFWSWIVGPVVLWKSRHIHDTHGWRVQTMGCIIANLPATPMWLIALYVPAMEPVNQYWLPPQW
;
A
#
# COMPACT_ATOMS: atom_id res chain seq x y z
N MET A 1 -15.79 -9.78 -19.07
CA MET A 1 -14.93 -9.35 -17.95
C MET A 1 -15.54 -8.19 -17.18
N GLY A 2 -15.80 -8.33 -15.87
CA GLY A 2 -16.35 -7.27 -14.99
C GLY A 2 -15.30 -6.27 -14.46
N SER A 3 -15.69 -5.27 -13.65
CA SER A 3 -14.76 -4.35 -12.96
C SER A 3 -13.90 -5.06 -11.90
N GLU A 4 -13.02 -4.33 -11.20
CA GLU A 4 -12.24 -4.83 -10.05
C GLU A 4 -13.13 -5.42 -8.95
N VAL A 5 -14.36 -4.93 -8.81
CA VAL A 5 -15.35 -5.46 -7.85
C VAL A 5 -16.33 -6.48 -8.45
N GLY A 6 -16.03 -7.01 -9.64
CA GLY A 6 -16.84 -8.04 -10.28
C GLY A 6 -18.17 -7.54 -10.88
N VAL A 7 -18.36 -6.23 -10.98
CA VAL A 7 -19.57 -5.64 -11.58
C VAL A 7 -19.58 -5.84 -13.09
N THR A 8 -20.71 -6.28 -13.63
CA THR A 8 -20.92 -6.45 -15.07
C THR A 8 -22.09 -5.60 -15.56
N ALA A 9 -22.21 -5.46 -16.88
CA ALA A 9 -23.34 -4.76 -17.51
C ALA A 9 -24.73 -5.30 -17.12
N ALA A 10 -24.81 -6.57 -16.71
CA ALA A 10 -26.06 -7.23 -16.32
C ALA A 10 -26.37 -7.13 -14.81
N SER A 11 -25.48 -6.54 -14.02
CA SER A 11 -25.64 -6.47 -12.57
C SER A 11 -26.76 -5.51 -12.16
N THR A 12 -27.52 -5.87 -11.11
CA THR A 12 -28.56 -5.01 -10.53
C THR A 12 -27.98 -4.12 -9.43
N PRO A 13 -28.52 -2.90 -9.23
CA PRO A 13 -28.04 -1.96 -8.21
C PRO A 13 -28.58 -2.32 -6.82
N GLN A 14 -28.29 -3.53 -6.36
CA GLN A 14 -28.65 -4.02 -5.04
C GLN A 14 -27.45 -4.74 -4.41
N PRO A 15 -27.31 -4.72 -3.08
CA PRO A 15 -26.28 -5.52 -2.41
C PRO A 15 -26.41 -7.00 -2.79
N ALA A 16 -25.28 -7.62 -3.11
CA ALA A 16 -25.23 -9.03 -3.44
C ALA A 16 -25.02 -9.85 -2.16
N TYR A 17 -26.02 -10.62 -1.75
CA TYR A 17 -25.94 -11.54 -0.60
C TYR A 17 -25.73 -12.98 -1.07
N THR A 18 -24.63 -13.22 -1.77
CA THR A 18 -24.24 -14.56 -2.20
C THR A 18 -23.47 -15.28 -1.10
N PRO A 19 -23.35 -16.63 -1.13
CA PRO A 19 -22.49 -17.34 -0.19
C PRO A 19 -21.04 -16.81 -0.17
N VAL A 20 -20.54 -16.38 -1.33
CA VAL A 20 -19.20 -15.79 -1.49
C VAL A 20 -19.10 -14.46 -0.76
N SER A 21 -20.06 -13.55 -0.95
CA SER A 21 -20.01 -12.23 -0.32
C SER A 21 -20.18 -12.30 1.20
N ILE A 22 -21.05 -13.19 1.67
CA ILE A 22 -21.20 -13.48 3.11
C ILE A 22 -19.88 -14.01 3.68
N TRP A 23 -19.23 -14.96 3.00
CA TRP A 23 -17.95 -15.50 3.44
C TRP A 23 -16.88 -14.42 3.58
N TRP A 24 -16.69 -13.58 2.54
CA TRP A 24 -15.71 -12.50 2.56
C TRP A 24 -16.02 -11.45 3.62
N THR A 25 -17.29 -11.11 3.84
CA THR A 25 -17.71 -10.19 4.91
C THR A 25 -17.44 -10.77 6.30
N CYS A 26 -17.78 -12.04 6.54
CA CYS A 26 -17.48 -12.71 7.81
C CYS A 26 -15.97 -12.80 8.06
N TRP A 27 -15.19 -13.10 7.02
CA TRP A 27 -13.73 -13.10 7.08
C TRP A 27 -13.17 -11.71 7.40
N ALA A 28 -13.67 -10.67 6.72
CA ALA A 28 -13.29 -9.29 6.98
C ALA A 28 -13.59 -8.86 8.43
N GLY A 29 -14.76 -9.21 8.96
CA GLY A 29 -15.13 -8.95 10.34
C GLY A 29 -14.21 -9.66 11.33
N THR A 30 -14.00 -10.96 11.14
CA THR A 30 -13.14 -11.79 12.01
C THR A 30 -11.71 -11.26 12.02
N TRP A 31 -11.14 -11.00 10.84
CA TRP A 31 -9.79 -10.45 10.72
C TRP A 31 -9.67 -9.06 11.32
N THR A 32 -10.70 -8.21 11.19
CA THR A 32 -10.73 -6.89 11.82
C THR A 32 -10.66 -6.98 13.34
N VAL A 33 -11.38 -7.93 13.96
CA VAL A 33 -11.30 -8.15 15.41
C VAL A 33 -9.90 -8.61 15.83
N ILE A 34 -9.27 -9.51 15.07
CA ILE A 34 -7.90 -9.97 15.32
C ILE A 34 -6.91 -8.80 15.23
N VAL A 35 -6.97 -8.02 14.15
CA VAL A 35 -6.08 -6.87 13.94
C VAL A 35 -6.30 -5.82 15.03
N ALA A 36 -7.54 -5.46 15.34
CA ALA A 36 -7.87 -4.49 16.40
C ALA A 36 -7.35 -4.95 17.77
N SER A 37 -7.50 -6.24 18.08
CA SER A 37 -6.96 -6.83 19.32
C SER A 37 -5.44 -6.75 19.37
N GLY A 38 -4.75 -7.04 18.26
CA GLY A 38 -3.30 -6.88 18.14
C GLY A 38 -2.85 -5.43 18.31
N VAL A 39 -3.54 -4.48 17.67
CA VAL A 39 -3.27 -3.04 17.82
C VAL A 39 -3.46 -2.61 19.28
N ALA A 40 -4.56 -3.01 19.92
CA ALA A 40 -4.84 -2.70 21.31
C ALA A 40 -3.76 -3.27 22.25
N TYR A 41 -3.37 -4.53 22.04
CA TYR A 41 -2.29 -5.17 22.79
C TYR A 41 -0.97 -4.41 22.67
N LEU A 42 -0.59 -4.00 21.46
CA LEU A 42 0.63 -3.23 21.20
C LEU A 42 0.59 -1.84 21.83
N ILE A 43 -0.56 -1.17 21.83
CA ILE A 43 -0.74 0.13 22.49
C ILE A 43 -0.65 0.01 24.02
N ALA A 44 -1.21 -1.05 24.59
CA ALA A 44 -1.13 -1.33 26.03
C ALA A 44 0.30 -1.59 26.49
N HIS A 45 1.11 -2.26 25.66
CA HIS A 45 2.50 -2.61 25.96
C HIS A 45 3.54 -1.68 25.33
N ARG A 46 3.13 -0.48 24.87
CA ARG A 46 3.97 0.46 24.11
C ARG A 46 5.28 0.87 24.79
N ASN A 47 5.37 0.72 26.10
CA ASN A 47 6.55 1.07 26.90
C ASN A 47 7.62 -0.05 26.93
N THR A 48 7.39 -1.18 26.26
CA THR A 48 8.38 -2.25 26.18
C THR A 48 9.53 -1.86 25.24
N PRO A 49 10.80 -2.16 25.58
CA PRO A 49 11.97 -1.75 24.78
C PRO A 49 11.89 -2.10 23.28
N PRO A 50 11.42 -3.30 22.87
CA PRO A 50 11.31 -3.64 21.45
C PRO A 50 10.34 -2.73 20.68
N LEU A 51 9.23 -2.31 21.30
CA LEU A 51 8.21 -1.46 20.65
C LEU A 51 8.63 0.01 20.59
N LEU A 52 9.37 0.48 21.58
CA LEU A 52 9.95 1.82 21.59
C LEU A 52 10.99 2.00 20.47
N LEU A 53 11.82 0.98 20.23
CA LEU A 53 12.84 0.99 19.17
C LEU A 53 12.25 1.01 17.76
N ARG A 54 11.13 0.31 17.54
CA ARG A 54 10.48 0.22 16.22
C ARG A 54 9.69 1.47 15.85
N GLY A 55 9.19 2.20 16.85
CA GLY A 55 8.37 3.40 16.64
C GLY A 55 6.94 3.06 16.24
N LEU A 56 6.14 2.72 17.25
CA LEU A 56 4.77 2.22 17.17
C LEU A 56 3.85 3.01 16.20
N GLY A 57 3.92 4.35 16.22
CA GLY A 57 3.00 5.20 15.46
C GLY A 57 3.02 4.94 13.95
N LEU A 58 4.21 4.85 13.33
CA LEU A 58 4.31 4.60 11.88
C LEU A 58 3.85 3.19 11.51
N SER A 59 4.20 2.20 12.32
CA SER A 59 3.78 0.82 12.09
C SER A 59 2.26 0.68 12.21
N LEU A 60 1.65 1.28 13.24
CA LEU A 60 0.21 1.23 13.44
C LEU A 60 -0.54 2.00 12.35
N SER A 61 -0.07 3.19 11.96
CA SER A 61 -0.68 3.93 10.85
C SER A 61 -0.62 3.14 9.53
N ALA A 62 0.49 2.45 9.25
CA ALA A 62 0.60 1.56 8.09
C ALA A 62 -0.40 0.41 8.16
N VAL A 63 -0.47 -0.28 9.30
CA VAL A 63 -1.38 -1.41 9.53
C VAL A 63 -2.84 -0.98 9.37
N VAL A 64 -3.24 0.14 9.98
CA VAL A 64 -4.61 0.65 9.87
C VAL A 64 -4.94 1.03 8.42
N MET A 65 -4.05 1.74 7.72
CA MET A 65 -4.29 2.14 6.33
C MET A 65 -4.45 0.93 5.40
N LEU A 66 -3.55 -0.05 5.52
CA LEU A 66 -3.60 -1.30 4.74
C LEU A 66 -4.80 -2.16 5.12
N HIS A 67 -5.22 -2.15 6.38
CA HIS A 67 -6.39 -2.90 6.84
C HIS A 67 -7.69 -2.29 6.31
N VAL A 68 -7.80 -0.95 6.30
CA VAL A 68 -8.96 -0.24 5.71
C VAL A 68 -9.06 -0.55 4.22
N TYR A 69 -7.93 -0.52 3.50
CA TYR A 69 -7.87 -0.95 2.11
C TYR A 69 -8.38 -2.40 1.94
N TRP A 70 -7.74 -3.34 2.65
CA TRP A 70 -8.04 -4.76 2.54
C TRP A 70 -9.50 -5.07 2.87
N ALA A 71 -10.03 -4.48 3.95
CA ALA A 71 -11.42 -4.66 4.36
C ALA A 71 -12.39 -4.12 3.30
N SER A 72 -12.12 -2.93 2.76
CA SER A 72 -12.94 -2.33 1.69
C SER A 72 -13.06 -3.24 0.48
N VAL A 73 -11.95 -3.87 0.08
CA VAL A 73 -11.94 -4.85 -1.01
C VAL A 73 -12.78 -6.09 -0.70
N GLN A 74 -12.76 -6.60 0.55
CA GLN A 74 -13.57 -7.77 0.92
C GLN A 74 -15.08 -7.51 0.80
N PHE A 75 -15.52 -6.31 1.19
CA PHE A 75 -16.91 -5.89 1.03
C PHE A 75 -17.30 -5.64 -0.43
N GLY A 76 -16.33 -5.50 -1.35
CA GLY A 76 -16.58 -5.25 -2.78
C GLY A 76 -17.50 -6.28 -3.42
N THR A 77 -17.41 -7.55 -3.01
CA THR A 77 -18.32 -8.62 -3.49
C THR A 77 -19.78 -8.41 -3.08
N MET A 78 -20.02 -7.69 -1.98
CA MET A 78 -21.36 -7.40 -1.46
C MET A 78 -21.89 -6.06 -1.96
N VAL A 79 -21.07 -5.01 -1.94
CA VAL A 79 -21.51 -3.62 -2.18
C VAL A 79 -21.09 -3.06 -3.53
N GLY A 80 -20.30 -3.78 -4.33
CA GLY A 80 -19.71 -3.26 -5.57
C GLY A 80 -20.72 -2.69 -6.57
N THR A 81 -21.92 -3.27 -6.64
CA THR A 81 -23.01 -2.83 -7.54
C THR A 81 -23.64 -1.50 -7.14
N ILE A 82 -23.70 -1.21 -5.84
CA ILE A 82 -24.28 0.02 -5.27
C ILE A 82 -23.22 1.10 -4.99
N MET A 83 -21.95 0.72 -5.04
CA MET A 83 -20.83 1.64 -4.84
C MET A 83 -20.77 2.67 -5.99
N PRO A 84 -20.40 3.93 -5.70
CA PRO A 84 -20.08 4.91 -6.74
C PRO A 84 -18.96 4.37 -7.65
N GLY A 85 -19.07 4.61 -8.97
CA GLY A 85 -18.13 4.03 -9.95
C GLY A 85 -16.68 4.50 -9.79
N ASP A 86 -16.47 5.63 -9.12
CA ASP A 86 -15.16 6.22 -8.85
C ASP A 86 -14.60 5.88 -7.47
N ALA A 87 -15.42 5.36 -6.55
CA ALA A 87 -14.97 5.02 -5.20
C ALA A 87 -13.87 3.95 -5.21
N GLU A 88 -13.98 2.98 -6.11
CA GLU A 88 -12.97 1.95 -6.35
C GLU A 88 -11.60 2.57 -6.69
N TYR A 89 -11.60 3.54 -7.61
CA TYR A 89 -10.41 4.26 -8.02
C TYR A 89 -9.75 4.99 -6.86
N TRP A 90 -10.53 5.65 -6.00
CA TRP A 90 -10.02 6.35 -4.83
C TRP A 90 -9.48 5.42 -3.75
N ILE A 91 -10.18 4.31 -3.50
CA ILE A 91 -9.78 3.32 -2.50
C ILE A 91 -8.43 2.71 -2.88
N MET A 92 -8.31 2.25 -4.13
CA MET A 92 -7.10 1.64 -4.67
C MET A 92 -5.97 2.67 -4.87
N GLY A 93 -6.29 3.85 -5.41
CA GLY A 93 -5.32 4.89 -5.74
C GLY A 93 -4.73 5.62 -4.52
N THR A 94 -5.39 5.52 -3.35
CA THR A 94 -4.99 6.22 -2.13
C THR A 94 -4.55 5.28 -1.02
N TYR A 95 -5.44 4.41 -0.53
CA TYR A 95 -5.19 3.65 0.70
C TYR A 95 -4.04 2.66 0.54
N LEU A 96 -4.03 1.90 -0.56
CA LEU A 96 -2.99 0.92 -0.84
C LEU A 96 -1.59 1.56 -0.94
N PRO A 97 -1.34 2.53 -1.85
CA PRO A 97 0.00 3.07 -2.02
C PRO A 97 0.46 3.91 -0.82
N CYS A 98 -0.43 4.65 -0.15
CA CYS A 98 -0.08 5.33 1.10
C CYS A 98 0.25 4.33 2.22
N GLY A 99 -0.51 3.24 2.33
CA GLY A 99 -0.24 2.15 3.28
C GLY A 99 1.11 1.49 3.03
N ILE A 100 1.43 1.17 1.78
CA ILE A 100 2.74 0.62 1.37
C ILE A 100 3.87 1.59 1.70
N ALA A 101 3.71 2.89 1.40
CA ALA A 101 4.71 3.90 1.71
C ALA A 101 4.99 4.01 3.22
N LEU A 102 3.95 4.03 4.05
CA LEU A 102 4.07 4.00 5.51
C LEU A 102 4.73 2.70 6.00
N PHE A 103 4.40 1.57 5.41
CA PHE A 103 4.99 0.27 5.74
C PHE A 103 6.50 0.24 5.44
N HIS A 104 6.92 0.75 4.28
CA HIS A 104 8.34 0.91 3.94
C HIS A 104 9.05 1.89 4.86
N ALA A 105 8.40 2.98 5.28
CA ALA A 105 8.95 3.90 6.29
C ALA A 105 9.22 3.17 7.61
N SER A 106 8.23 2.42 8.09
CA SER A 106 8.32 1.63 9.32
C SER A 106 9.46 0.60 9.25
N ASN A 107 9.61 -0.11 8.13
CA ASN A 107 10.67 -1.10 7.98
C ASN A 107 12.06 -0.50 7.76
N SER A 108 12.15 0.70 7.19
CA SER A 108 13.44 1.40 7.02
C SER A 108 14.05 1.80 8.36
N ARG A 109 13.22 2.17 9.35
CA ARG A 109 13.68 2.42 10.73
C ARG A 109 14.38 1.22 11.35
N PHE A 110 13.91 0.00 11.07
CA PHE A 110 14.57 -1.22 11.54
C PHE A 110 16.01 -1.32 11.03
N TYR A 111 16.24 -1.13 9.72
CA TYR A 111 17.59 -1.17 9.15
C TYR A 111 18.54 -0.14 9.78
N TYR A 112 18.02 1.03 10.13
CA TYR A 112 18.82 2.06 10.79
C TYR A 112 19.22 1.68 12.21
N VAL A 113 18.29 1.14 13.00
CA VAL A 113 18.59 0.66 14.36
C VAL A 113 19.59 -0.50 14.30
N ALA A 114 19.41 -1.46 13.39
CA ALA A 114 20.34 -2.58 13.21
C ALA A 114 21.77 -2.09 12.86
N LYS A 115 21.90 -1.11 11.95
CA LYS A 115 23.20 -0.50 11.62
C LYS A 115 23.83 0.28 12.77
N LEU A 116 23.02 0.95 13.60
CA LEU A 116 23.54 1.61 14.79
C LEU A 116 24.06 0.58 15.79
N GLN A 117 23.33 -0.51 16.02
CA GLN A 117 23.77 -1.60 16.90
C GLN A 117 25.08 -2.23 16.43
N GLU A 118 25.20 -2.54 15.14
CA GLU A 118 26.45 -3.01 14.52
C GLU A 118 27.59 -1.99 14.70
N GLY A 119 27.31 -0.70 14.50
CA GLY A 119 28.28 0.37 14.71
C GLY A 119 28.73 0.56 16.16
N TYR A 120 27.84 0.34 17.14
CA TYR A 120 28.21 0.36 18.57
C TYR A 120 29.07 -0.84 18.95
N ILE A 121 28.79 -2.02 18.39
CA ILE A 121 29.64 -3.22 18.57
C ILE A 121 31.04 -2.92 18.01
N ILE A 122 31.13 -2.37 16.81
CA ILE A 122 32.42 -2.02 16.16
C ILE A 122 33.15 -0.90 16.91
N ARG A 123 32.46 0.18 17.34
CA ARG A 123 33.06 1.27 18.12
C ARG A 123 33.45 0.87 19.54
N SER A 124 32.79 -0.13 20.14
CA SER A 124 33.21 -0.70 21.42
C SER A 124 34.55 -1.45 21.31
N SER A 125 34.99 -1.77 20.10
CA SER A 125 36.29 -2.41 19.80
C SER A 125 37.34 -1.48 19.19
N GLY A 126 37.07 -0.19 18.97
CA GLY A 126 38.04 0.72 18.35
C GLY A 126 37.70 2.19 18.58
N GLY A 127 38.56 2.88 19.34
CA GLY A 127 38.42 4.29 19.71
C GLY A 127 38.67 5.29 18.58
N ASN A 128 38.18 6.50 18.84
CA ASN A 128 38.35 7.80 18.15
C ASN A 128 37.78 7.96 16.72
N ASP A 129 36.89 8.95 16.56
CA ASP A 129 37.31 10.22 15.94
C ASP A 129 36.26 11.33 16.05
N LEU A 130 36.74 12.51 16.45
CA LEU A 130 36.13 13.83 16.29
C LEU A 130 36.33 14.29 14.84
N SER A 131 35.30 14.87 14.21
CA SER A 131 35.54 16.00 13.32
C SER A 131 34.29 16.87 13.12
N SER A 132 34.52 18.16 13.32
CA SER A 132 33.65 19.31 13.10
C SER A 132 33.24 19.47 11.64
N THR A 133 32.12 20.16 11.35
CA THR A 133 31.99 20.87 10.07
C THR A 133 31.04 22.08 10.11
N SER A 134 31.68 23.26 10.05
CA SER A 134 31.34 24.49 9.33
C SER A 134 29.86 24.81 9.01
N ARG A 135 29.40 25.96 9.53
CA ARG A 135 28.12 26.63 9.24
C ARG A 135 28.23 27.50 7.97
N GLY A 136 28.09 26.89 6.80
CA GLY A 136 27.83 27.61 5.54
C GLY A 136 26.32 27.69 5.25
N LYS A 137 25.87 28.69 4.46
CA LYS A 137 24.47 28.78 3.99
C LYS A 137 24.19 27.60 3.03
N LEU A 138 23.51 26.58 3.54
CA LEU A 138 23.30 25.30 2.86
C LEU A 138 21.99 25.29 2.04
N GLY A 139 22.11 24.94 0.76
CA GLY A 139 20.98 24.67 -0.14
C GLY A 139 20.11 23.48 0.32
N ALA A 140 18.90 23.35 -0.24
CA ALA A 140 17.90 22.37 0.21
C ALA A 140 18.41 20.91 0.21
N VAL A 141 19.20 20.53 -0.80
CA VAL A 141 19.78 19.19 -0.93
C VAL A 141 20.78 18.88 0.20
N ASP A 142 21.62 19.85 0.54
CA ASP A 142 22.65 19.64 1.56
C ASP A 142 22.06 19.69 2.98
N ARG A 143 20.95 20.42 3.14
CA ARG A 143 20.10 20.38 4.34
C ARG A 143 19.44 19.01 4.50
N PHE A 144 18.90 18.44 3.42
CA PHE A 144 18.33 17.08 3.42
C PHE A 144 19.37 16.01 3.74
N ARG A 145 20.58 16.09 3.17
CA ARG A 145 21.69 15.16 3.45
C ARG A 145 22.14 15.17 4.92
N ARG A 146 21.96 16.28 5.64
CA ARG A 146 22.30 16.40 7.07
C ARG A 146 21.20 15.94 8.03
N LEU A 147 19.98 15.72 7.55
CA LEU A 147 18.88 15.25 8.39
C LEU A 147 19.18 13.87 9.02
N ALA A 148 18.68 13.67 10.24
CA ALA A 148 18.65 12.35 10.87
C ALA A 148 17.94 11.35 9.94
N TYR A 149 18.41 10.10 9.90
CA TYR A 149 17.89 9.08 8.99
C TYR A 149 16.36 8.93 9.08
N THR A 150 15.83 8.91 10.30
CA THR A 150 14.39 8.92 10.58
C THR A 150 13.67 10.07 9.87
N THR A 151 14.18 11.29 9.97
CA THR A 151 13.56 12.47 9.34
C THR A 151 13.65 12.40 7.83
N LYS A 152 14.76 11.88 7.27
CA LYS A 152 14.89 11.65 5.82
C LYS A 152 13.83 10.67 5.31
N ILE A 153 13.65 9.54 5.98
CA ILE A 153 12.65 8.53 5.61
C ILE A 153 11.24 9.10 5.71
N LEU A 154 10.92 9.82 6.79
CA LEU A 154 9.63 10.50 6.93
C LEU A 154 9.37 11.49 5.80
N VAL A 155 10.35 12.35 5.48
CA VAL A 155 10.23 13.31 4.37
C VAL A 155 10.04 12.59 3.04
N LEU A 156 10.83 11.55 2.74
CA LEU A 156 10.70 10.79 1.50
C LEU A 156 9.34 10.11 1.38
N VAL A 157 8.85 9.49 2.45
CA VAL A 157 7.54 8.81 2.44
C VAL A 157 6.39 9.79 2.35
N THR A 158 6.47 10.95 3.04
CA THR A 158 5.47 12.01 2.89
C THR A 158 5.46 12.55 1.47
N VAL A 159 6.62 12.84 0.87
CA VAL A 159 6.72 13.31 -0.52
C VAL A 159 6.18 12.25 -1.48
N ALA A 160 6.55 10.98 -1.32
CA ALA A 160 6.05 9.89 -2.16
C ALA A 160 4.53 9.74 -2.05
N SER A 161 3.98 9.85 -0.84
CA SER A 161 2.52 9.80 -0.61
C SER A 161 1.80 11.01 -1.22
N LEU A 162 2.37 12.21 -1.11
CA LEU A 162 1.81 13.42 -1.73
C LEU A 162 1.85 13.35 -3.25
N VAL A 163 2.96 12.88 -3.82
CA VAL A 163 3.09 12.66 -5.27
C VAL A 163 2.07 11.63 -5.73
N GLN A 164 1.91 10.52 -5.00
CA GLN A 164 0.90 9.52 -5.31
C GLN A 164 -0.51 10.11 -5.31
N VAL A 165 -0.92 10.77 -4.23
CA VAL A 165 -2.25 11.39 -4.13
C VAL A 165 -2.44 12.45 -5.20
N PHE A 166 -1.41 13.26 -5.48
CA PHE A 166 -1.43 14.22 -6.58
C PHE A 166 -1.67 13.54 -7.93
N LEU A 167 -0.96 12.45 -8.22
CA LEU A 167 -1.15 11.69 -9.46
C LEU A 167 -2.56 11.10 -9.53
N THR A 168 -3.09 10.53 -8.44
CA THR A 168 -4.47 10.02 -8.39
C THR A 168 -5.50 11.12 -8.65
N VAL A 169 -5.37 12.28 -7.99
CA VAL A 169 -6.24 13.44 -8.21
C VAL A 169 -6.12 13.95 -9.64
N PHE A 170 -4.90 14.09 -10.14
CA PHE A 170 -4.62 14.57 -11.49
C PHE A 170 -5.26 13.65 -12.53
N MET A 171 -5.05 12.34 -12.42
CA MET A 171 -5.63 11.34 -13.30
C MET A 171 -7.16 11.35 -13.29
N TRP A 172 -7.77 11.45 -12.09
CA TRP A 172 -9.22 11.57 -11.94
C TRP A 172 -9.74 12.84 -12.64
N LEU A 173 -9.09 13.98 -12.42
CA LEU A 173 -9.48 15.26 -13.02
C LEU A 173 -9.36 15.27 -14.54
N ILE A 174 -8.28 14.75 -15.12
CA ILE A 174 -8.05 14.87 -16.56
C ILE A 174 -8.89 13.91 -17.40
N SER A 175 -9.39 12.82 -16.81
CA SER A 175 -10.09 11.83 -17.60
C SER A 175 -11.60 12.00 -17.56
N ARG A 176 -12.20 11.99 -18.75
CA ARG A 176 -13.64 12.18 -18.96
C ARG A 176 -14.45 10.94 -18.59
N LYS A 177 -13.80 9.83 -18.25
CA LYS A 177 -14.45 8.64 -17.69
C LYS A 177 -15.14 8.92 -16.35
N TRP A 178 -14.67 9.90 -15.57
CA TRP A 178 -15.25 10.29 -14.27
C TRP A 178 -16.18 11.51 -14.35
N HIS A 179 -16.14 12.23 -15.46
CA HIS A 179 -16.76 13.54 -15.60
C HIS A 179 -17.59 13.61 -16.89
N ARG A 180 -18.87 13.98 -16.79
CA ARG A 180 -19.75 14.04 -17.98
C ARG A 180 -19.39 15.16 -18.96
N THR A 181 -18.80 16.26 -18.49
CA THR A 181 -18.67 17.51 -19.27
C THR A 181 -17.23 17.99 -19.46
N TRP A 182 -16.25 17.38 -18.79
CA TRP A 182 -14.88 17.88 -18.70
C TRP A 182 -13.88 16.72 -18.78
N GLY A 183 -12.63 17.02 -19.19
CA GLY A 183 -11.56 16.03 -19.36
C GLY A 183 -11.18 15.80 -20.81
N ILE A 184 -10.19 14.93 -21.02
CA ILE A 184 -9.57 14.63 -22.32
C ILE A 184 -10.56 13.86 -23.22
N PRO A 185 -10.91 14.39 -24.42
CA PRO A 185 -11.75 13.68 -25.39
C PRO A 185 -11.16 12.31 -25.76
N GLY A 186 -12.02 11.30 -25.98
CA GLY A 186 -11.59 9.92 -26.26
C GLY A 186 -11.33 9.04 -25.02
N THR A 187 -11.41 9.60 -23.81
CA THR A 187 -11.40 8.83 -22.55
C THR A 187 -12.80 8.57 -22.00
N GLU A 188 -13.82 9.07 -22.68
CA GLU A 188 -15.22 8.93 -22.26
C GLU A 188 -15.72 7.49 -22.37
N VAL A 189 -16.64 7.14 -21.47
CA VAL A 189 -17.28 5.83 -21.44
C VAL A 189 -18.77 6.02 -21.71
N HIS A 190 -19.31 5.24 -22.64
CA HIS A 190 -20.70 5.29 -23.05
C HIS A 190 -21.45 4.01 -22.67
N GLY A 191 -22.78 4.10 -22.65
CA GLY A 191 -23.67 2.97 -22.34
C GLY A 191 -24.45 3.19 -21.05
N THR A 192 -25.02 2.09 -20.54
CA THR A 192 -25.76 2.06 -19.26
C THR A 192 -24.84 2.36 -18.08
N GLU A 193 -25.42 2.76 -16.94
CA GLU A 193 -24.64 3.07 -15.72
C GLU A 193 -23.72 1.91 -15.31
N MET A 194 -24.20 0.67 -15.41
CA MET A 194 -23.42 -0.52 -15.04
C MET A 194 -22.31 -0.84 -16.04
N GLN A 195 -22.51 -0.56 -17.33
CA GLN A 195 -21.44 -0.63 -18.33
C GLN A 195 -20.35 0.42 -18.05
N GLN A 196 -20.76 1.64 -17.69
CA GLN A 196 -19.83 2.70 -17.33
C GLN A 196 -19.02 2.33 -16.10
N LYS A 197 -19.66 1.86 -15.02
CA LYS A 197 -18.99 1.35 -13.81
C LYS A 197 -18.03 0.20 -14.12
N SER A 198 -18.45 -0.76 -14.94
CA SER A 198 -17.60 -1.88 -15.33
C SER A 198 -16.32 -1.44 -16.04
N ALA A 199 -16.41 -0.40 -16.87
CA ALA A 199 -15.27 0.15 -17.63
C ALA A 199 -14.43 1.15 -16.82
N MET A 200 -14.93 1.69 -15.70
CA MET A 200 -14.17 2.54 -14.78
C MET A 200 -13.06 1.75 -14.05
N GLY A 201 -13.30 0.48 -13.74
CA GLY A 201 -12.33 -0.41 -13.10
C GLY A 201 -11.18 -0.88 -13.99
N ARG A 202 -10.99 -0.30 -15.18
CA ARG A 202 -9.85 -0.58 -16.07
C ARG A 202 -9.44 0.68 -16.80
N GLY A 203 -8.22 0.72 -17.32
CA GLY A 203 -7.77 1.76 -18.24
C GLY A 203 -6.42 2.34 -17.88
N TRP A 204 -6.00 3.33 -18.68
CA TRP A 204 -4.68 3.95 -18.53
C TRP A 204 -4.57 4.78 -17.25
N GLU A 205 -5.69 5.12 -16.63
CA GLU A 205 -5.74 5.97 -15.44
C GLU A 205 -5.21 5.28 -14.18
N TRP A 206 -5.07 3.96 -14.27
CA TRP A 206 -4.51 3.09 -13.23
C TRP A 206 -2.98 2.99 -13.31
N TRP A 207 -2.36 3.42 -14.41
CA TRP A 207 -0.91 3.28 -14.62
C TRP A 207 -0.05 3.88 -13.50
N PRO A 208 -0.34 5.06 -12.93
CA PRO A 208 0.46 5.57 -11.82
C PRO A 208 0.48 4.63 -10.61
N GLY A 209 -0.67 4.03 -10.27
CA GLY A 209 -0.78 3.04 -9.20
C GLY A 209 -0.02 1.75 -9.54
N VAL A 210 -0.22 1.21 -10.75
CA VAL A 210 0.44 -0.01 -11.25
C VAL A 210 1.97 0.15 -11.20
N LEU A 211 2.51 1.25 -11.76
CA LEU A 211 3.95 1.51 -11.81
C LEU A 211 4.52 1.70 -10.41
N GLY A 212 3.79 2.42 -9.54
CA GLY A 212 4.18 2.58 -8.15
C GLY A 212 4.29 1.23 -7.43
N GLN A 213 3.23 0.41 -7.49
CA GLN A 213 3.18 -0.89 -6.83
C GLN A 213 4.24 -1.86 -7.38
N PHE A 214 4.44 -1.86 -8.70
CA PHE A 214 5.50 -2.64 -9.35
C PHE A 214 6.89 -2.18 -8.90
N PHE A 215 7.17 -0.87 -8.92
CA PHE A 215 8.44 -0.33 -8.46
C PHE A 215 8.76 -0.73 -7.01
N TRP A 216 7.80 -0.59 -6.10
CA TRP A 216 8.00 -0.96 -4.70
C TRP A 216 8.17 -2.47 -4.51
N SER A 217 7.35 -3.27 -5.16
CA SER A 217 7.33 -4.73 -4.94
C SER A 217 8.48 -5.43 -5.67
N TRP A 218 8.79 -5.03 -6.91
CA TRP A 218 9.74 -5.72 -7.79
C TRP A 218 11.12 -5.08 -7.90
N ILE A 219 11.29 -3.83 -7.47
CA ILE A 219 12.61 -3.18 -7.43
C ILE A 219 13.05 -2.99 -5.98
N VAL A 220 12.27 -2.26 -5.19
CA VAL A 220 12.66 -1.95 -3.80
C VAL A 220 12.64 -3.19 -2.93
N GLY A 221 11.59 -4.02 -3.02
CA GLY A 221 11.44 -5.27 -2.28
C GLY A 221 12.67 -6.18 -2.38
N PRO A 222 13.10 -6.61 -3.59
CA PRO A 222 14.29 -7.43 -3.79
C PRO A 222 15.58 -6.79 -3.28
N VAL A 223 15.76 -5.48 -3.46
CA VAL A 223 16.92 -4.76 -2.91
C VAL A 223 16.94 -4.82 -1.38
N VAL A 224 15.79 -4.68 -0.74
CA VAL A 224 15.62 -4.76 0.71
C VAL A 224 15.89 -6.19 1.19
N LEU A 225 15.33 -7.21 0.52
CA LEU A 225 15.62 -8.64 0.78
C LEU A 225 17.12 -8.93 0.72
N TRP A 226 17.78 -8.48 -0.35
CA TRP A 226 19.22 -8.66 -0.53
C TRP A 226 20.02 -8.01 0.59
N LYS A 227 19.68 -6.77 0.97
CA LYS A 227 20.36 -6.06 2.06
C LYS A 227 20.11 -6.68 3.44
N SER A 228 18.96 -7.35 3.68
CA SER A 228 18.66 -8.00 4.97
C SER A 228 19.31 -9.36 5.19
N ARG A 229 19.84 -10.02 4.16
CA ARG A 229 20.21 -11.45 4.21
C ARG A 229 21.24 -11.81 5.30
N HIS A 230 22.08 -10.86 5.71
CA HIS A 230 23.12 -11.06 6.73
C HIS A 230 22.79 -10.44 8.10
N ILE A 231 21.60 -9.84 8.24
CA ILE A 231 21.15 -9.29 9.52
C ILE A 231 20.66 -10.46 10.40
N HIS A 232 21.19 -10.56 11.60
CA HIS A 232 20.75 -11.52 12.62
C HIS A 232 20.07 -10.74 13.73
N ASP A 233 18.76 -10.89 13.87
CA ASP A 233 17.96 -10.16 14.84
C ASP A 233 17.26 -11.11 15.81
N THR A 234 17.28 -10.76 17.11
CA THR A 234 16.66 -11.55 18.18
C THR A 234 15.14 -11.43 18.22
N HIS A 235 14.58 -10.44 17.53
CA HIS A 235 13.16 -10.10 17.56
C HIS A 235 12.35 -10.59 16.34
N GLY A 236 12.98 -11.29 15.38
CA GLY A 236 12.31 -11.86 14.20
C GLY A 236 11.77 -10.83 13.19
N TRP A 237 12.11 -9.56 13.33
CA TRP A 237 11.80 -8.46 12.43
C TRP A 237 12.33 -8.67 11.01
N ARG A 238 13.49 -9.31 10.86
CA ARG A 238 13.99 -9.70 9.53
C ARG A 238 13.03 -10.66 8.86
N VAL A 239 12.66 -11.74 9.55
CA VAL A 239 11.78 -12.80 8.99
C VAL A 239 10.43 -12.20 8.64
N GLN A 240 9.88 -11.34 9.51
CA GLN A 240 8.65 -10.60 9.22
C GLN A 240 8.78 -9.76 7.94
N THR A 241 9.85 -8.98 7.81
CA THR A 241 10.09 -8.14 6.62
C THR A 241 10.24 -8.99 5.36
N MET A 242 10.99 -10.09 5.44
CA MET A 242 11.16 -11.01 4.31
C MET A 242 9.82 -11.63 3.90
N GLY A 243 9.03 -12.11 4.86
CA GLY A 243 7.70 -12.67 4.61
C GLY A 243 6.76 -11.68 3.94
N CYS A 244 6.72 -10.43 4.43
CA CYS A 244 5.90 -9.38 3.81
C CYS A 244 6.33 -9.06 2.38
N ILE A 245 7.64 -9.01 2.09
CA ILE A 245 8.09 -8.71 0.72
C ILE A 245 7.77 -9.89 -0.20
N ILE A 246 8.05 -11.12 0.21
CA ILE A 246 7.79 -12.32 -0.60
C ILE A 246 6.30 -12.46 -0.90
N ALA A 247 5.44 -12.24 0.10
CA ALA A 247 3.99 -12.28 -0.08
C ALA A 247 3.46 -11.20 -1.06
N ASN A 248 4.13 -10.03 -1.13
CA ASN A 248 3.73 -8.94 -2.02
C ASN A 248 4.24 -9.08 -3.46
N LEU A 249 5.30 -9.86 -3.72
CA LEU A 249 5.83 -10.06 -5.07
C LEU A 249 4.77 -10.50 -6.11
N PRO A 250 3.92 -11.51 -5.84
CA PRO A 250 2.92 -11.94 -6.81
C PRO A 250 1.73 -10.97 -6.95
N ALA A 251 1.52 -10.04 -6.02
CA ALA A 251 0.30 -9.22 -5.97
C ALA A 251 0.04 -8.44 -7.27
N THR A 252 1.00 -7.62 -7.73
CA THR A 252 0.80 -6.81 -8.95
C THR A 252 0.66 -7.65 -10.22
N PRO A 253 1.51 -8.68 -10.48
CA PRO A 253 1.30 -9.57 -11.62
C PRO A 253 -0.06 -10.28 -11.58
N MET A 254 -0.45 -10.83 -10.43
CA MET A 254 -1.71 -11.56 -10.30
C MET A 254 -2.94 -10.66 -10.45
N TRP A 255 -2.89 -9.45 -9.90
CA TRP A 255 -3.91 -8.43 -10.12
C TRP A 255 -4.10 -8.10 -11.61
N LEU A 256 -3.01 -7.84 -12.34
CA LEU A 256 -3.07 -7.58 -13.79
C LEU A 256 -3.57 -8.80 -14.57
N ILE A 257 -3.12 -10.01 -14.22
CA ILE A 257 -3.58 -11.25 -14.83
C ILE A 257 -5.09 -11.42 -14.61
N ALA A 258 -5.57 -11.21 -13.39
CA ALA A 258 -6.98 -11.27 -13.05
C ALA A 258 -7.83 -10.25 -13.83
N LEU A 259 -7.28 -9.08 -14.16
CA LEU A 259 -7.99 -8.06 -14.92
C LEU A 259 -8.03 -8.28 -16.42
N TYR A 260 -6.95 -8.79 -17.01
CA TYR A 260 -6.76 -8.77 -18.47
C TYR A 260 -6.79 -10.15 -19.11
N VAL A 261 -6.64 -11.24 -18.35
CA VAL A 261 -6.67 -12.60 -18.89
C VAL A 261 -8.08 -13.18 -18.73
N PRO A 262 -8.80 -13.47 -19.85
CA PRO A 262 -10.17 -13.99 -19.78
C PRO A 262 -10.30 -15.32 -19.02
N ALA A 263 -9.24 -16.15 -19.00
CA ALA A 263 -9.22 -17.40 -18.26
C ALA A 263 -9.37 -17.23 -16.73
N MET A 264 -9.17 -16.01 -16.20
CA MET A 264 -9.38 -15.69 -14.79
C MET A 264 -10.84 -15.33 -14.47
N GLU A 265 -11.72 -15.16 -15.44
CA GLU A 265 -13.13 -14.83 -15.20
C GLU A 265 -13.84 -15.78 -14.22
N PRO A 266 -13.65 -17.13 -14.28
CA PRO A 266 -14.24 -18.05 -13.31
C PRO A 266 -13.70 -17.84 -11.89
N VAL A 267 -12.42 -17.51 -11.76
CA VAL A 267 -11.76 -17.22 -10.48
C VAL A 267 -12.30 -15.90 -9.92
N ASN A 268 -12.47 -14.89 -10.77
CA ASN A 268 -12.96 -13.56 -10.38
C ASN A 268 -14.38 -13.55 -9.82
N GLN A 269 -15.16 -14.63 -10.01
CA GLN A 269 -16.46 -14.79 -9.35
C GLN A 269 -16.33 -15.04 -7.84
N TYR A 270 -15.21 -15.62 -7.41
CA TYR A 270 -14.94 -15.98 -6.02
C TYR A 270 -13.87 -15.09 -5.39
N TRP A 271 -12.93 -14.61 -6.20
CA TRP A 271 -11.77 -13.86 -5.76
C TRP A 271 -11.58 -12.61 -6.64
N LEU A 272 -11.93 -11.45 -6.12
CA LEU A 272 -11.82 -10.19 -6.84
C LEU A 272 -10.37 -9.88 -7.21
N PRO A 273 -10.09 -9.32 -8.41
CA PRO A 273 -8.74 -8.91 -8.81
C PRO A 273 -7.94 -8.13 -7.74
N PRO A 274 -8.50 -7.13 -7.02
CA PRO A 274 -7.77 -6.38 -5.99
C PRO A 274 -7.51 -7.17 -4.68
N GLN A 275 -7.95 -8.42 -4.56
CA GLN A 275 -7.64 -9.28 -3.39
C GLN A 275 -6.27 -9.96 -3.47
N TRP A 276 -5.62 -9.94 -4.64
CA TRP A 276 -4.27 -10.46 -4.86
C TRP A 276 -3.19 -9.55 -4.24
#